data_AF-A0A536W6A6-F1
#
_entry.id   AF-A0A536W6A6-F1
#
_cell.length_a   1.000
_cell.length_b   1.000
_cell.length_c   1.000
_cell.angle_alpha   90.00
_cell.angle_beta   90.00
_cell.angle_gamma   90.00
#
_symmetry.space_group_name_H-M   'P 1'
#
loop_
_entity.id
_entity.type
_entity.pdbx_description
1 polymer ?
#
loop_
_entity_poly.entity_id
_entity_poly.type
_entity_poly.pdbx_seq_one_letter_code
_entity_poly.pdbx_strand_id
1 'polypeptide(L)'
;MSLPEKLLRNAARLACGVVLAGCASTSPDDLLASTAIIAELPRESGALVEAARFSAGRVGEAPPGDWSPFVVSPFASRTEYRLVESNPRVVLEARADGSASGFYRRIHIDPRRHPVVEWRWRVLEPLARTDPRVPSRDDSPARLVICFHGDAKRLDIGERNTLRLYKALTGEMLPYAMLMYVWASDAPVGTVASSVYTEK
;
A
#
# COMPACT_ATOMS: atom_id res chain seq x y z
N MET A 1 28.58 -39.56 -46.24
CA MET A 1 29.52 -38.43 -46.13
C MET A 1 28.96 -37.54 -45.03
N SER A 2 29.46 -37.73 -43.81
CA SER A 2 28.90 -37.21 -42.55
C SER A 2 29.35 -35.77 -42.29
N LEU A 3 28.43 -34.93 -41.84
CA LEU A 3 28.76 -33.60 -41.30
C LEU A 3 29.48 -33.75 -39.94
N PRO A 4 30.45 -32.89 -39.59
CA PRO A 4 31.34 -33.12 -38.46
C PRO A 4 30.74 -32.69 -37.11
N GLU A 5 30.78 -33.62 -36.15
CA GLU A 5 30.31 -33.56 -34.74
C GLU A 5 30.99 -32.49 -33.84
N LYS A 6 31.68 -31.50 -34.41
CA LYS A 6 32.45 -30.50 -33.65
C LYS A 6 31.66 -29.23 -33.29
N LEU A 7 30.43 -29.07 -33.80
CA LEU A 7 29.57 -27.92 -33.47
C LEU A 7 28.61 -28.17 -32.28
N LEU A 8 28.45 -29.42 -31.82
CA LEU A 8 27.67 -29.74 -30.61
C LEU A 8 28.51 -29.78 -29.31
N ARG A 9 29.85 -29.72 -29.37
CA ARG A 9 30.72 -29.83 -28.18
C ARG A 9 31.00 -28.51 -27.47
N ASN A 10 30.64 -27.36 -28.05
CA ASN A 10 30.83 -26.04 -27.42
C ASN A 10 29.54 -25.44 -26.82
N ALA A 11 28.38 -26.07 -27.03
CA ALA A 11 27.11 -25.69 -26.37
C ALA A 11 26.92 -26.35 -24.99
N ALA A 12 27.77 -27.33 -24.63
CA ALA A 12 27.66 -28.10 -23.38
C ALA A 12 28.74 -27.74 -22.32
N ARG A 13 29.41 -26.59 -22.47
CA ARG A 13 30.43 -26.10 -21.50
C ARG A 13 30.21 -24.64 -21.06
N LEU A 14 28.97 -24.17 -21.12
CA LEU A 14 28.53 -22.97 -20.40
C LEU A 14 27.32 -23.33 -19.50
N ALA A 15 27.41 -24.47 -18.84
CA ALA A 15 26.41 -24.96 -17.90
C ALA A 15 27.12 -25.52 -16.67
N CYS A 16 27.74 -24.63 -15.89
CA CYS A 16 28.11 -24.83 -14.49
C CYS A 16 28.80 -23.56 -14.02
N GLY A 17 28.07 -22.69 -13.31
CA GLY A 17 28.65 -21.47 -12.74
C GLY A 17 27.77 -20.23 -12.75
N VAL A 18 26.44 -20.36 -12.85
CA VAL A 18 25.54 -19.26 -12.47
C VAL A 18 25.14 -19.46 -11.02
N VAL A 19 25.93 -18.85 -10.14
CA VAL A 19 25.54 -18.22 -8.87
C VAL A 19 24.42 -18.94 -8.08
N LEU A 20 24.82 -19.90 -7.23
CA LEU A 20 24.08 -20.23 -6.00
C LEU A 20 24.52 -19.34 -4.82
N ALA A 21 24.94 -18.09 -5.10
CA ALA A 21 25.16 -17.11 -4.05
C ALA A 21 23.86 -16.37 -3.77
N GLY A 22 23.21 -16.72 -2.66
CA GLY A 22 22.16 -15.89 -2.06
C GLY A 22 20.73 -16.35 -2.29
N CYS A 23 20.40 -17.61 -2.00
CA CYS A 23 19.15 -17.83 -1.27
C CYS A 23 19.37 -17.26 0.14
N ALA A 24 19.40 -15.93 0.28
CA ALA A 24 19.19 -15.31 1.57
C ALA A 24 17.81 -15.80 1.99
N SER A 25 17.77 -16.74 2.93
CA SER A 25 16.56 -17.14 3.63
C SER A 25 16.03 -15.87 4.28
N THR A 26 15.24 -15.12 3.53
CA THR A 26 14.59 -13.91 4.00
C THR A 26 13.78 -14.38 5.20
N SER A 27 14.16 -13.91 6.39
CA SER A 27 13.45 -14.26 7.61
C SER A 27 11.97 -13.96 7.36
N PRO A 28 11.01 -14.76 7.87
CA PRO A 28 9.60 -14.39 7.81
C PRO A 28 9.37 -12.94 8.25
N ASP A 29 10.17 -12.46 9.22
CA ASP A 29 10.10 -11.09 9.75
C ASP A 29 10.47 -10.01 8.70
N ASP A 30 11.23 -10.36 7.66
CA ASP A 30 11.65 -9.47 6.56
C ASP A 30 10.70 -9.56 5.34
N LEU A 31 9.51 -10.12 5.51
CA LEU A 31 8.49 -10.24 4.45
C LEU A 31 7.48 -9.10 4.42
N LEU A 32 7.45 -8.22 5.44
CA LEU A 32 6.44 -7.18 5.58
C LEU A 32 6.97 -5.78 5.22
N ALA A 33 6.18 -4.98 4.49
CA ALA A 33 6.55 -3.60 4.13
C ALA A 33 6.86 -2.72 5.35
N SER A 34 6.17 -2.99 6.45
CA SER A 34 6.32 -2.28 7.73
C SER A 34 7.61 -2.60 8.49
N THR A 35 8.37 -3.64 8.12
CA THR A 35 9.59 -4.03 8.87
C THR A 35 10.65 -2.92 8.84
N ALA A 36 10.89 -2.32 7.66
CA ALA A 36 11.79 -1.18 7.54
C ALA A 36 11.29 0.04 8.33
N ILE A 37 9.97 0.30 8.33
CA ILE A 37 9.36 1.40 9.08
C ILE A 37 9.65 1.29 10.57
N ILE A 38 9.51 0.09 11.15
CA ILE A 38 9.76 -0.15 12.58
C ILE A 38 11.25 -0.04 12.91
N ALA A 39 12.12 -0.49 12.02
CA ALA A 39 13.57 -0.44 12.22
C ALA A 39 14.13 0.98 12.11
N GLU A 40 13.61 1.78 11.17
CA GLU A 40 14.19 3.07 10.79
C GLU A 40 13.52 4.27 11.46
N LEU A 41 12.19 4.23 11.68
CA LEU A 41 11.46 5.39 12.17
C LEU A 41 11.34 5.37 13.70
N PRO A 42 11.58 6.53 14.37
CA PRO A 42 11.32 6.65 15.78
C PRO A 42 9.83 6.43 16.04
N ARG A 43 9.53 5.74 17.14
CA ARG A 43 8.15 5.58 17.57
C ARG A 43 7.59 6.93 18.02
N GLU A 44 6.42 7.27 17.48
CA GLU A 44 5.68 8.47 17.85
C GLU A 44 5.35 8.47 19.35
N SER A 45 5.33 9.67 19.93
CA SER A 45 5.15 9.87 21.37
C SER A 45 4.23 11.05 21.67
N GLY A 46 3.86 11.23 22.94
CA GLY A 46 2.89 12.24 23.36
C GLY A 46 1.45 11.72 23.44
N ALA A 47 0.54 12.61 23.84
CA ALA A 47 -0.88 12.29 24.02
C ALA A 47 -1.66 12.17 22.70
N LEU A 48 -1.22 12.90 21.67
CA LEU A 48 -1.83 12.95 20.34
C LEU A 48 -0.73 12.84 19.29
N VAL A 49 -0.97 12.03 18.25
CA VAL A 49 -0.10 11.91 17.09
C VAL A 49 -0.78 12.56 15.89
N GLU A 50 -0.18 13.61 15.34
CA GLU A 50 -0.70 14.31 14.17
C GLU A 50 -0.25 13.63 12.87
N ALA A 51 -0.97 12.57 12.49
CA ALA A 51 -0.63 11.80 11.30
C ALA A 51 -0.81 12.60 9.99
N ALA A 52 -1.87 13.42 9.90
CA ALA A 52 -2.32 14.05 8.64
C ALA A 52 -2.81 15.51 8.83
N ARG A 53 -2.04 16.38 9.50
CA ARG A 53 -2.42 17.79 9.75
C ARG A 53 -2.18 18.70 8.53
N PHE A 54 -2.86 18.41 7.42
CA PHE A 54 -2.74 19.20 6.18
C PHE A 54 -3.07 20.68 6.34
N SER A 55 -3.93 21.02 7.31
CA SER A 55 -4.30 22.42 7.58
C SER A 55 -3.18 23.28 8.19
N ALA A 56 -2.04 22.70 8.55
CA ALA A 56 -0.84 23.44 8.94
C ALA A 56 0.02 23.87 7.74
N GLY A 57 -0.23 23.31 6.56
CA GLY A 57 0.44 23.69 5.33
C GLY A 57 -0.13 24.96 4.71
N ARG A 58 0.54 25.43 3.65
CA ARG A 58 0.11 26.59 2.86
C ARG A 58 -0.37 26.14 1.49
N VAL A 59 -1.30 26.90 0.93
CA VAL A 59 -1.88 26.64 -0.40
C VAL A 59 -0.77 26.64 -1.45
N GLY A 60 -0.80 25.63 -2.33
CA GLY A 60 0.18 25.46 -3.41
C GLY A 60 1.54 24.91 -2.97
N GLU A 61 1.81 24.79 -1.67
CA GLU A 61 3.00 24.09 -1.16
C GLU A 61 2.74 22.58 -1.04
N ALA A 62 3.83 21.83 -0.88
CA ALA A 62 3.72 20.42 -0.53
C ALA A 62 3.05 20.26 0.84
N PRO A 63 2.22 19.21 1.04
CA PRO A 63 1.59 18.96 2.33
C PRO A 63 2.63 18.74 3.43
N PRO A 64 2.37 19.21 4.67
CA PRO A 64 3.30 19.02 5.77
C PRO A 64 3.43 17.53 6.13
N GLY A 65 4.67 17.14 6.42
CA GLY A 65 5.06 15.75 6.68
C GLY A 65 5.46 15.01 5.41
N ASP A 66 6.08 13.84 5.60
CA ASP A 66 6.68 13.05 4.51
C ASP A 66 5.63 12.22 3.75
N TRP A 67 4.65 12.91 3.16
CA TRP A 67 3.65 12.28 2.31
C TRP A 67 4.17 12.06 0.90
N SER A 68 3.78 10.95 0.29
CA SER A 68 4.17 10.57 -1.06
C SER A 68 2.99 9.98 -1.83
N PRO A 69 2.90 10.22 -3.15
CA PRO A 69 1.92 9.56 -3.98
C PRO A 69 2.22 8.06 -4.07
N PHE A 70 1.19 7.25 -3.95
CA PHE A 70 1.22 5.83 -4.26
C PHE A 70 0.65 5.62 -5.66
N VAL A 71 1.46 5.07 -6.56
CA VAL A 71 1.09 4.82 -7.95
C VAL A 71 0.77 3.34 -8.12
N VAL A 72 -0.48 3.01 -8.44
CA VAL A 72 -0.94 1.62 -8.61
C VAL A 72 -0.24 0.93 -9.79
N SER A 73 0.02 1.67 -10.87
CA SER A 73 0.77 1.21 -12.04
C SER A 73 1.41 2.40 -12.74
N PRO A 74 2.61 2.25 -13.34
CA PRO A 74 3.26 3.31 -14.11
C PRO A 74 2.40 3.89 -15.25
N PHE A 75 1.44 3.09 -15.75
CA PHE A 75 0.55 3.47 -16.85
C PHE A 75 -0.81 4.01 -16.40
N ALA A 76 -1.10 3.99 -15.10
CA ALA A 76 -2.37 4.48 -14.57
C ALA A 76 -2.40 6.02 -14.57
N SER A 77 -3.56 6.59 -14.89
CA SER A 77 -3.85 8.01 -14.66
C SER A 77 -3.60 8.34 -13.18
N ARG A 78 -3.01 9.50 -12.91
CA ARG A 78 -2.65 9.93 -11.55
C ARG A 78 -3.72 10.83 -10.97
N THR A 79 -4.09 10.60 -9.72
CA THR A 79 -4.82 11.58 -8.91
C THR A 79 -3.90 12.74 -8.60
N GLU A 80 -4.39 13.96 -8.79
CA GLU A 80 -3.67 15.17 -8.40
C GLU A 80 -3.96 15.51 -6.95
N TYR A 81 -2.92 15.73 -6.16
CA TYR A 81 -3.04 16.13 -4.76
C TYR A 81 -2.50 17.54 -4.57
N ARG A 82 -3.30 18.45 -4.00
CA ARG A 82 -2.88 19.85 -3.76
C ARG A 82 -3.44 20.36 -2.45
N LEU A 83 -2.68 21.23 -1.77
CA LEU A 83 -3.22 22.02 -0.68
C LEU A 83 -4.05 23.18 -1.24
N VAL A 84 -5.33 23.24 -0.87
CA VAL A 84 -6.29 24.26 -1.31
C VAL A 84 -7.00 24.88 -0.12
N GLU A 85 -7.56 26.08 -0.32
CA GLU A 85 -8.45 26.69 0.65
C GLU A 85 -9.85 26.04 0.56
N SER A 86 -10.35 25.59 1.71
CA SER A 86 -11.74 25.19 1.87
C SER A 86 -12.26 25.84 3.14
N ASN A 87 -12.81 27.05 2.98
CA ASN A 87 -13.28 27.96 4.04
C ASN A 87 -13.74 27.25 5.33
N PRO A 88 -13.13 27.53 6.52
CA PRO A 88 -12.04 28.46 6.81
C PRO A 88 -10.65 27.77 6.94
N ARG A 89 -10.41 26.62 6.28
CA ARG A 89 -9.17 25.84 6.52
C ARG A 89 -8.49 25.40 5.22
N VAL A 90 -7.18 25.27 5.28
CA VAL A 90 -6.41 24.55 4.24
C VAL A 90 -6.70 23.05 4.37
N VAL A 91 -6.92 22.39 3.23
CA VAL A 91 -7.19 20.96 3.13
C VAL A 91 -6.36 20.36 1.99
N LEU A 92 -6.10 19.06 2.07
CA LEU A 92 -5.61 18.31 0.92
C LEU A 92 -6.81 17.98 0.01
N GLU A 93 -6.80 18.52 -1.20
CA GLU A 93 -7.70 18.13 -2.28
C GLU A 93 -7.07 16.99 -3.07
N ALA A 94 -7.89 15.99 -3.41
CA ALA A 94 -7.57 14.92 -4.32
C ALA A 94 -8.51 15.02 -5.53
N ARG A 95 -7.96 15.28 -6.73
CA ARG A 95 -8.71 15.31 -7.98
C ARG A 95 -8.40 14.06 -8.78
N ALA A 96 -9.39 13.18 -8.90
CA ALA A 96 -9.30 11.95 -9.69
C ALA A 96 -10.17 12.07 -10.95
N ASP A 97 -9.62 11.68 -12.09
CA ASP A 97 -10.31 11.62 -13.38
C ASP A 97 -9.91 10.32 -14.07
N GLY A 98 -10.82 9.33 -14.02
CA GLY A 98 -10.52 7.95 -14.46
C GLY A 98 -9.27 7.36 -13.80
N SER A 99 -8.95 7.77 -12.58
CA SER A 99 -7.71 7.42 -11.89
C SER A 99 -7.97 6.78 -10.53
N ALA A 100 -7.04 5.89 -10.14
CA ALA A 100 -6.97 5.31 -8.80
C ALA A 100 -5.52 5.41 -8.32
N SER A 101 -5.32 6.13 -7.22
CA SER A 101 -4.01 6.29 -6.59
C SER A 101 -4.18 6.42 -5.08
N GLY A 102 -3.06 6.37 -4.36
CA GLY A 102 -3.03 6.72 -2.94
C GLY A 102 -2.14 7.93 -2.68
N PHE A 103 -2.26 8.47 -1.47
CA PHE A 103 -1.29 9.39 -0.90
C PHE A 103 -1.02 8.86 0.50
N TYR A 104 0.25 8.57 0.82
CA TYR A 104 0.59 7.85 2.04
C TYR A 104 1.76 8.50 2.76
N ARG A 105 1.85 8.25 4.06
CA ARG A 105 2.97 8.63 4.92
C ARG A 105 3.41 7.42 5.73
N ARG A 106 4.72 7.20 5.82
CA ARG A 106 5.30 6.17 6.70
C ARG A 106 5.40 6.76 8.10
N ILE A 107 4.82 6.08 9.10
CA ILE A 107 4.79 6.53 10.49
C ILE A 107 4.79 5.33 11.42
N HIS A 108 5.48 5.43 12.57
CA HIS A 108 5.59 4.35 13.54
C HIS A 108 4.76 4.67 14.79
N ILE A 109 3.51 4.20 14.81
CA ILE A 109 2.54 4.45 15.89
C ILE A 109 2.31 3.15 16.67
N ASP A 110 2.24 3.24 18.01
CA ASP A 110 1.80 2.12 18.85
C ASP A 110 0.29 2.21 19.09
N PRO A 111 -0.53 1.35 18.47
CA PRO A 111 -1.99 1.42 18.59
C PRO A 111 -2.48 1.10 20.01
N ARG A 112 -1.65 0.51 20.89
CA ARG A 112 -2.01 0.31 22.30
C ARG A 112 -1.96 1.63 23.09
N ARG A 113 -1.18 2.60 22.61
CA ARG A 113 -1.07 3.95 23.20
C ARG A 113 -2.00 4.94 22.52
N HIS A 114 -2.21 4.78 21.21
CA HIS A 114 -3.06 5.64 20.39
C HIS A 114 -4.12 4.78 19.65
N PRO A 115 -5.13 4.26 20.36
CA PRO A 115 -6.11 3.32 19.79
C PRO A 115 -7.20 3.98 18.95
N VAL A 116 -7.33 5.30 19.03
CA VAL A 116 -8.37 6.07 18.34
C VAL A 116 -7.73 6.85 17.19
N VAL A 117 -8.32 6.72 16.00
CA VAL A 117 -7.98 7.51 14.83
C VAL A 117 -9.16 8.43 14.52
N GLU A 118 -8.88 9.72 14.40
CA GLU A 118 -9.87 10.73 14.02
C GLU A 118 -9.45 11.36 12.69
N TRP A 119 -10.40 11.49 11.77
CA TRP A 119 -10.19 12.17 10.52
C TRP A 119 -11.47 12.87 10.08
N ARG A 120 -11.31 13.72 9.08
CA ARG A 120 -12.43 14.33 8.36
C ARG A 120 -12.09 14.32 6.89
N TRP A 121 -13.10 14.11 6.08
CA TRP A 121 -13.03 14.23 4.64
C TRP A 121 -14.32 14.87 4.13
N ARG A 122 -14.33 15.22 2.86
CA ARG A 122 -15.52 15.65 2.15
C ARG A 122 -15.44 15.09 0.74
N VAL A 123 -16.46 14.37 0.32
CA VAL A 123 -16.62 13.92 -1.07
C VAL A 123 -17.48 14.95 -1.78
N LEU A 124 -16.95 15.56 -2.85
CA LEU A 124 -17.67 16.56 -3.65
C LEU A 124 -18.58 15.89 -4.70
N GLU A 125 -18.07 14.84 -5.33
CA GLU A 125 -18.76 14.11 -6.39
C GLU A 125 -18.83 12.62 -6.00
N PRO A 126 -19.94 12.16 -5.39
CA PRO A 126 -20.08 10.76 -5.01
C PRO A 126 -20.29 9.87 -6.24
N LEU A 127 -19.65 8.70 -6.24
CA LEU A 127 -19.87 7.67 -7.24
C LEU A 127 -21.18 6.94 -6.97
N ALA A 128 -22.08 6.88 -7.94
CA ALA A 128 -23.33 6.13 -7.80
C ALA A 128 -23.05 4.62 -7.75
N ARG A 129 -23.90 3.88 -7.04
CA ARG A 129 -23.90 2.41 -7.02
C ARG A 129 -22.61 1.78 -6.49
N THR A 130 -21.88 2.42 -5.58
CA THR A 130 -20.72 1.79 -4.92
C THR A 130 -21.14 0.97 -3.71
N ASP A 131 -20.65 -0.28 -3.64
CA ASP A 131 -20.86 -1.19 -2.51
C ASP A 131 -19.64 -2.12 -2.39
N PRO A 132 -18.83 -2.01 -1.32
CA PRO A 132 -17.60 -2.78 -1.15
C PRO A 132 -17.84 -4.30 -1.00
N ARG A 133 -19.09 -4.73 -0.76
CA ARG A 133 -19.44 -6.14 -0.66
C ARG A 133 -19.59 -6.82 -2.02
N VAL A 134 -19.68 -6.04 -3.10
CA VAL A 134 -19.90 -6.54 -4.46
C VAL A 134 -18.66 -6.22 -5.29
N PRO A 135 -17.87 -7.20 -5.74
CA PRO A 135 -16.58 -6.96 -6.42
C PRO A 135 -16.67 -6.02 -7.64
N SER A 136 -17.74 -6.11 -8.43
CA SER A 136 -17.94 -5.23 -9.60
C SER A 136 -18.32 -3.80 -9.24
N ARG A 137 -18.51 -3.51 -7.95
CA ARG A 137 -18.96 -2.22 -7.40
C ARG A 137 -18.07 -1.74 -6.25
N ASP A 138 -16.92 -2.41 -6.03
CA ASP A 138 -15.91 -2.02 -5.04
C ASP A 138 -15.04 -0.88 -5.57
N ASP A 139 -15.68 0.28 -5.72
CA ASP A 139 -15.02 1.54 -5.98
C ASP A 139 -15.42 2.56 -4.92
N SER A 140 -14.57 3.55 -4.68
CA SER A 140 -14.80 4.54 -3.63
C SER A 140 -14.11 5.87 -3.98
N PRO A 141 -14.83 7.00 -3.95
CA PRO A 141 -14.24 8.31 -4.19
C PRO A 141 -13.26 8.74 -3.08
N ALA A 142 -13.30 8.08 -1.91
CA ALA A 142 -12.35 8.32 -0.82
C ALA A 142 -12.10 7.05 0.00
N ARG A 143 -10.84 6.75 0.31
CA ARG A 143 -10.46 5.64 1.20
C ARG A 143 -9.40 6.12 2.21
N LEU A 144 -9.58 5.76 3.48
CA LEU A 144 -8.52 5.82 4.49
C LEU A 144 -8.02 4.40 4.70
N VAL A 145 -6.77 4.15 4.31
CA VAL A 145 -6.13 2.83 4.44
C VAL A 145 -5.14 2.88 5.60
N ILE A 146 -5.33 1.99 6.57
CA ILE A 146 -4.44 1.81 7.72
C ILE A 146 -3.77 0.45 7.58
N CYS A 147 -2.45 0.46 7.44
CA CYS A 147 -1.64 -0.74 7.32
C CYS A 147 -1.02 -1.07 8.68
N PHE A 148 -1.14 -2.34 9.10
CA PHE A 148 -0.60 -2.82 10.37
C PHE A 148 0.67 -3.64 10.15
N HIS A 149 1.60 -3.49 11.09
CA HIS A 149 2.66 -4.47 11.30
C HIS A 149 2.11 -5.67 12.08
N GLY A 150 2.78 -6.81 11.97
CA GLY A 150 2.45 -8.01 12.72
C GLY A 150 3.56 -9.05 12.67
N ASP A 151 3.30 -10.20 13.28
CA ASP A 151 4.24 -11.30 13.30
C ASP A 151 4.00 -12.23 12.10
N ALA A 152 4.85 -12.11 11.08
CA ALA A 152 4.78 -12.91 9.86
C ALA A 152 4.95 -14.43 10.12
N LYS A 153 5.48 -14.86 11.28
CA LYS A 153 5.53 -16.29 11.65
C LYS A 153 4.15 -16.85 11.96
N ARG A 154 3.20 -16.00 12.35
CA ARG A 154 1.80 -16.38 12.59
C ARG A 154 0.99 -16.58 11.31
N LEU A 155 1.50 -16.12 10.17
CA LEU A 155 0.89 -16.41 8.86
C LEU A 155 1.07 -17.90 8.53
N ASP A 156 0.13 -18.48 7.80
CA ASP A 156 0.28 -19.84 7.30
C ASP A 156 1.35 -19.92 6.18
N ILE A 157 1.67 -21.14 5.75
CA ILE A 157 2.70 -21.35 4.71
C ILE A 157 2.27 -20.72 3.38
N GLY A 158 0.97 -20.79 3.05
CA GLY A 158 0.42 -20.23 1.83
C GLY A 158 0.54 -18.70 1.82
N GLU A 159 0.11 -18.04 2.88
CA GLU A 159 0.20 -16.59 3.06
C GLU A 159 1.65 -16.10 2.96
N ARG A 160 2.60 -16.76 3.64
CA ARG A 160 4.03 -16.42 3.53
C ARG A 160 4.56 -16.58 2.10
N ASN A 161 4.10 -17.61 1.39
CA ASN A 161 4.51 -17.82 0.00
C ASN A 161 3.90 -16.77 -0.93
N THR A 162 2.66 -16.36 -0.70
CA THR A 162 2.02 -15.24 -1.40
C THR A 162 2.81 -13.95 -1.21
N LEU A 163 3.22 -13.61 0.03
CA LEU A 163 4.06 -12.44 0.30
C LEU A 163 5.40 -12.50 -0.45
N ARG A 164 6.06 -13.66 -0.46
CA ARG A 164 7.32 -13.86 -1.19
C ARG A 164 7.14 -13.71 -2.69
N LEU A 165 6.09 -14.32 -3.25
CA LEU A 165 5.80 -14.25 -4.68
C LEU A 165 5.47 -12.82 -5.11
N TYR A 166 4.65 -12.12 -4.32
CA TYR A 166 4.34 -10.70 -4.57
C TYR A 166 5.61 -9.85 -4.61
N LYS A 167 6.51 -10.01 -3.63
CA LYS A 167 7.81 -9.33 -3.62
C LYS A 167 8.68 -9.69 -4.82
N ALA A 168 8.73 -10.96 -5.21
CA ALA A 168 9.52 -11.41 -6.36
C ALA A 168 8.99 -10.85 -7.69
N LEU A 169 7.67 -10.72 -7.85
CA LEU A 169 7.04 -10.24 -9.08
C LEU A 169 7.00 -8.72 -9.20
N THR A 170 6.75 -8.02 -8.09
CA THR A 170 6.51 -6.57 -8.09
C THR A 170 7.69 -5.74 -7.57
N GLY A 171 8.61 -6.37 -6.83
CA GLY A 171 9.64 -5.67 -6.06
C GLY A 171 9.11 -5.06 -4.75
N GLU A 172 7.79 -5.02 -4.57
CA GLU A 172 7.12 -4.38 -3.44
C GLU A 172 6.78 -5.38 -2.33
N MET A 173 6.64 -4.89 -1.11
CA MET A 173 6.24 -5.71 0.03
C MET A 173 4.81 -5.34 0.45
N LEU A 174 4.08 -6.31 1.00
CA LEU A 174 2.73 -6.07 1.52
C LEU A 174 2.77 -5.84 3.04
N PRO A 175 1.80 -5.09 3.60
CA PRO A 175 1.61 -5.01 5.03
C PRO A 175 1.09 -6.36 5.59
N TYR A 176 1.15 -6.53 6.91
CA TYR A 176 0.63 -7.73 7.57
C TYR A 176 -0.89 -7.80 7.51
N ALA A 177 -1.55 -6.66 7.76
CA ALA A 177 -2.99 -6.51 7.68
C ALA A 177 -3.35 -5.08 7.25
N MET A 178 -4.54 -4.90 6.69
CA MET A 178 -5.06 -3.60 6.30
C MET A 178 -6.48 -3.42 6.83
N LEU A 179 -6.77 -2.22 7.31
CA LEU A 179 -8.13 -1.75 7.59
C LEU A 179 -8.42 -0.58 6.65
N MET A 180 -9.55 -0.63 5.96
CA MET A 180 -9.95 0.41 5.03
C MET A 180 -11.29 1.00 5.47
N TYR A 181 -11.33 2.30 5.67
CA TYR A 181 -12.57 3.05 5.76
C TYR A 181 -12.88 3.62 4.38
N VAL A 182 -14.02 3.26 3.81
CA VAL A 182 -14.39 3.59 2.43
C VAL A 182 -15.68 4.40 2.42
N TRP A 183 -15.80 5.30 1.45
CA TRP A 183 -17.06 5.97 1.15
C TRP A 183 -17.86 5.14 0.15
N ALA A 184 -19.05 4.71 0.53
CA ALA A 184 -19.93 3.92 -0.33
C ALA A 184 -21.31 4.58 -0.39
N SER A 185 -21.92 4.55 -1.57
CA SER A 185 -23.23 5.16 -1.81
C SER A 185 -24.39 4.23 -1.45
N ASP A 186 -24.21 2.92 -1.65
CA ASP A 186 -25.30 1.94 -1.54
C ASP A 186 -25.14 0.99 -0.33
N ALA A 187 -23.99 1.04 0.36
CA ALA A 187 -23.79 0.29 1.59
C ALA A 187 -24.20 1.13 2.82
N PRO A 188 -24.96 0.57 3.78
CA PRO A 188 -25.29 1.27 5.02
C PRO A 188 -24.04 1.72 5.79
N VAL A 189 -24.11 2.89 6.44
CA VAL A 189 -23.05 3.35 7.34
C VAL A 189 -22.82 2.32 8.44
N GLY A 190 -21.56 2.00 8.72
CA GLY A 190 -21.17 0.98 9.69
C GLY A 190 -21.10 -0.44 9.13
N THR A 191 -21.34 -0.63 7.83
CA THR A 191 -21.09 -1.91 7.17
C THR A 191 -19.62 -2.30 7.32
N VAL A 192 -19.40 -3.55 7.75
CA VAL A 192 -18.07 -4.19 7.80
C VAL A 192 -18.07 -5.36 6.82
N ALA A 193 -17.06 -5.41 5.96
CA ALA A 193 -16.90 -6.46 4.97
C ALA A 193 -15.41 -6.84 4.85
N SER A 194 -15.15 -8.11 4.58
CA SER A 194 -13.82 -8.56 4.12
C SER A 194 -13.55 -8.01 2.73
N SER A 195 -12.29 -7.68 2.45
CA SER A 195 -11.90 -7.36 1.07
C SER A 195 -11.97 -8.63 0.23
N VAL A 196 -12.77 -8.57 -0.84
CA VAL A 196 -12.96 -9.67 -1.80
C VAL A 196 -11.68 -10.10 -2.51
N TYR A 197 -10.63 -9.28 -2.44
CA TYR A 197 -9.32 -9.56 -3.03
C TYR A 197 -8.34 -10.28 -2.10
N THR A 198 -8.65 -10.30 -0.79
CA THR A 198 -7.78 -10.89 0.24
C THR A 198 -8.51 -11.91 1.10
N GLU A 199 -9.81 -12.08 0.89
CA GLU A 199 -10.60 -13.15 1.51
C GLU A 199 -10.18 -14.52 0.95
N LYS A 200 -10.20 -15.54 1.81
CA LYS A 200 -9.86 -16.93 1.46
C LYS A 200 -11.06 -17.65 0.87
#